data_AF-A0A6V7J0F6-F1
#
_entry.id   AF-A0A6V7J0F6-F1
#
_cell.length_a   1.000
_cell.length_b   1.000
_cell.length_c   1.000
_cell.angle_alpha   90.00
_cell.angle_beta   90.00
_cell.angle_gamma   90.00
#
_symmetry.space_group_name_H-M   'P 1'
#
loop_
_entity.id
_entity.type
_entity.pdbx_description
1 polymer ?
#
loop_
_entity_poly.entity_id
_entity_poly.type
_entity_poly.pdbx_seq_one_letter_code
_entity_poly.pdbx_strand_id
1 'polypeptide(L)' 'VNVGCGPAEERVLLTGLHAVADIYCECCKTTLGWKY' A
#
# COMPACT_ATOMS: atom_id res chain seq x y z
N VAL A 1 4.24 15.86 -5.13
CA VAL A 1 3.54 15.00 -4.15
C VAL A 1 4.52 13.90 -3.79
N ASN A 2 4.91 13.77 -2.52
CA ASN A 2 6.09 12.98 -2.13
C ASN A 2 5.71 11.58 -1.65
N VAL A 3 4.92 10.86 -2.45
CA VAL A 3 4.35 9.56 -2.12
C VAL A 3 4.68 8.54 -3.21
N GLY A 4 5.31 7.45 -2.81
CA GLY A 4 5.54 6.28 -3.65
C GLY A 4 4.49 5.21 -3.38
N CYS A 5 4.17 4.41 -4.40
CA CYS A 5 3.41 3.17 -4.22
C CYS A 5 4.31 1.96 -4.42
N GLY A 6 4.14 0.96 -3.56
CA GLY A 6 4.76 -0.34 -3.70
C GLY A 6 4.07 -1.18 -4.78
N PRO A 7 4.59 -2.40 -5.04
CA PRO A 7 3.88 -3.38 -5.84
C PRO A 7 2.53 -3.73 -5.19
N ALA A 8 1.58 -4.17 -6.02
CA ALA A 8 0.33 -4.73 -5.51
C ALA A 8 0.61 -6.08 -4.88
N GLU A 9 0.26 -6.22 -3.59
CA GLU A 9 0.37 -7.44 -2.81
C GLU A 9 -1.03 -7.97 -2.50
N GLU A 10 -1.19 -9.28 -2.60
CA GLU A 10 -2.40 -9.95 -2.16
C GLU A 10 -2.45 -10.04 -0.64
N ARG A 11 -3.47 -9.43 -0.03
CA ARG A 11 -3.74 -9.49 1.40
C ARG A 11 -5.11 -10.08 1.67
N VAL A 12 -5.16 -10.96 2.67
CA VAL A 12 -6.43 -11.48 3.19
C VAL A 12 -7.01 -10.43 4.12
N LEU A 13 -8.09 -9.79 3.68
CA LEU A 13 -8.90 -8.88 4.49
C LEU A 13 -10.20 -9.58 4.87
N LEU A 14 -11.03 -8.91 5.66
CA LEU A 14 -12.25 -9.49 6.21
C LEU A 14 -13.20 -10.07 5.13
N THR A 15 -13.18 -9.48 3.93
CA THR A 15 -14.05 -9.87 2.80
C THR A 15 -13.38 -10.82 1.80
N GLY A 16 -12.17 -11.30 2.05
CA GLY A 16 -11.46 -12.23 1.18
C GLY A 16 -10.06 -11.77 0.78
N LEU A 17 -9.57 -12.27 -0.36
CA LEU A 17 -8.24 -11.99 -0.88
C LEU A 17 -8.31 -10.76 -1.79
N HIS A 18 -7.49 -9.75 -1.50
CA HIS A 18 -7.51 -8.46 -2.20
C HIS A 18 -6.11 -8.04 -2.58
N ALA A 19 -5.93 -7.59 -3.82
CA ALA A 19 -4.68 -6.98 -4.25
C ALA A 19 -4.66 -5.53 -3.77
N VAL A 20 -3.76 -5.20 -2.84
CA VAL A 20 -3.58 -3.84 -2.33
C VAL A 20 -2.15 -3.39 -2.56
N ALA A 21 -1.94 -2.11 -2.86
CA ALA A 21 -0.60 -1.54 -3.00
C ALA A 21 -0.30 -0.63 -1.81
N ASP A 22 0.81 -0.87 -1.11
CA ASP A 22 1.24 0.01 -0.03
C ASP A 22 1.62 1.39 -0.55
N ILE A 23 1.26 2.39 0.22
CA ILE A 23 1.60 3.79 -0.02
C ILE A 23 2.61 4.18 1.05
N TYR A 24 3.73 4.74 0.63
CA TYR A 24 4.79 5.21 1.52
C TYR A 24 5.24 6.62 1.13
N CYS A 25 5.70 7.38 2.12
CA CYS A 25 6.33 8.67 1.85
C CYS A 25 7.68 8.43 1.16
N GLU A 26 7.94 9.04 0.01
CA GLU A 26 9.21 8.82 -0.70
C GLU A 26 10.41 9.44 0.04
N CYS A 27 10.16 10.49 0.83
CA CYS A 27 11.20 11.22 1.58
C CYS A 27 11.63 10.51 2.87
N CYS A 28 10.68 9.98 3.66
CA CYS A 28 10.97 9.34 4.94
C CYS A 28 10.74 7.83 4.95
N LYS A 29 10.28 7.25 3.83
CA LYS A 29 9.96 5.82 3.64
C LYS A 29 8.95 5.26 4.65
N THR A 30 8.22 6.12 5.34
CA THR A 30 7.17 5.71 6.27
C THR A 30 5.93 5.28 5.51
N THR A 31 5.38 4.11 5.85
CA THR A 31 4.11 3.63 5.32
C THR A 31 2.98 4.55 5.77
N LEU A 32 2.27 5.14 4.81
CA LEU A 32 1.14 6.03 5.04
C LEU A 32 -0.19 5.27 5.00
N GLY A 33 -0.25 4.17 4.25
CA GLY A 33 -1.45 3.35 4.13
C GLY A 33 -1.35 2.38 2.95
N TRP A 34 -2.50 1.97 2.44
CA TRP A 34 -2.63 1.08 1.29
C TRP A 34 -3.80 1.53 0.42
N LYS A 35 -3.69 1.29 -0.89
CA LYS A 35 -4.80 1.44 -1.84
C LYS A 35 -5.29 0.09 -2.33
N TYR A 36 -6.58 0.02 -2.55
CA TYR A 36 -7.25 -1.02 -3.31
C TYR A 36 -7.05 -0.83 -4.82
#